data_AF-X1T6X5-F1
#
_entry.id   AF-X1T6X5-F1
#
_cell.length_a   1.000
_cell.length_b   1.000
_cell.length_c   1.000
_cell.angle_alpha   90.00
_cell.angle_beta   90.00
_cell.angle_gamma   90.00
#
_symmetry.space_group_name_H-M   'P 1'
#
loop_
_entity.id
_entity.type
_entity.pdbx_description
1 polymer ?
#
loop_
_entity_poly.entity_id
_entity_poly.type
_entity_poly.pdbx_seq_one_letter_code
_entity_poly.pdbx_strand_id
1 'polypeptide(L)' 'MTPNTVPRILDAILDPLASIQEQVQAALDLARQNKLPRPFLDTIQGAVANLDITWEALNEIATTLDPDRGQPEP' A
#
# COMPACT_ATOMS: atom_id res chain seq x y z
N MET A 1 27.20 2.70 -9.41
CA MET A 1 25.73 2.69 -9.29
C MET A 1 25.33 4.08 -8.83
N THR A 2 24.48 4.77 -9.58
CA THR A 2 24.06 6.14 -9.24
C THR A 2 23.19 6.13 -7.98
N PRO A 3 23.32 7.13 -7.09
CA PRO A 3 22.64 7.15 -5.78
C PRO A 3 21.11 7.05 -5.83
N ASN A 4 20.48 7.43 -6.95
CA ASN A 4 19.03 7.63 -7.03
C ASN A 4 18.24 6.40 -7.51
N THR A 5 18.84 5.21 -7.60
CA THR A 5 18.14 4.04 -8.17
C THR A 5 17.31 3.28 -7.13
N VAL A 6 17.75 3.24 -5.87
CA VAL A 6 17.09 2.44 -4.82
C VAL A 6 15.75 3.05 -4.37
N PRO A 7 15.64 4.37 -4.11
CA PRO A 7 14.34 4.98 -3.77
C PRO A 7 13.31 4.81 -4.89
N ARG A 8 13.73 4.98 -6.15
CA ARG A 8 12.86 4.78 -7.33
C ARG A 8 12.34 3.36 -7.51
N ILE A 9 13.12 2.35 -7.13
CA ILE A 9 12.67 0.94 -7.15
C ILE A 9 11.59 0.74 -6.08
N LEU A 10 11.75 1.36 -4.90
CA LEU A 10 10.74 1.28 -3.85
C LEU A 10 9.47 2.04 -4.23
N ASP A 11 9.56 3.21 -4.86
CA ASP A 11 8.41 3.91 -5.45
C ASP A 11 7.64 3.02 -6.43
N ALA A 12 8.36 2.37 -7.35
CA ALA A 12 7.78 1.46 -8.33
C ALA A 12 7.09 0.22 -7.71
N ILE A 13 7.36 -0.08 -6.44
CA ILE A 13 6.69 -1.14 -5.67
C ILE A 13 5.54 -0.56 -4.83
N LEU A 14 5.72 0.62 -4.25
CA LEU A 14 4.74 1.28 -3.39
C LEU A 14 3.51 1.75 -4.17
N ASP A 15 3.70 2.24 -5.40
CA ASP A 15 2.60 2.67 -6.28
C ASP A 15 1.60 1.55 -6.60
N PRO A 16 2.03 0.37 -7.12
CA PRO A 16 1.10 -0.72 -7.36
C PRO A 16 0.51 -1.30 -6.07
N LEU A 17 1.24 -1.27 -4.95
CA LEU A 17 0.68 -1.69 -3.66
C LEU A 17 -0.47 -0.78 -3.21
N ALA A 18 -0.31 0.54 -3.34
CA ALA A 18 -1.39 1.50 -3.06
C ALA A 18 -2.61 1.24 -3.94
N SER A 19 -2.40 1.01 -5.24
CA SER A 19 -3.50 0.66 -6.15
C SER A 19 -4.19 -0.65 -5.78
N ILE A 20 -3.44 -1.68 -5.39
CA ILE A 20 -4.01 -2.96 -4.91
C ILE A 20 -4.83 -2.72 -3.64
N GLN A 21 -4.32 -1.95 -2.68
CA GLN A 21 -5.02 -1.61 -1.44
C GLN A 21 -6.36 -0.93 -1.73
N GLU A 22 -6.41 0.05 -2.64
CA GLU A 22 -7.65 0.70 -3.08
C GLU A 22 -8.65 -0.30 -3.67
N GLN A 23 -8.20 -1.23 -4.52
CA GLN A 23 -9.06 -2.23 -5.14
C GLN A 23 -9.61 -3.24 -4.12
N VAL A 24 -8.80 -3.68 -3.16
CA VAL A 24 -9.23 -4.60 -2.10
C VAL A 24 -10.21 -3.89 -1.15
N GLN A 25 -9.99 -2.61 -0.85
CA GLN A 25 -10.93 -1.80 -0.08
C GLN A 25 -12.27 -1.64 -0.81
N ALA A 26 -12.25 -1.37 -2.13
CA ALA A 26 -13.46 -1.31 -2.95
C ALA A 26 -14.20 -2.66 -2.97
N ALA A 27 -13.48 -3.79 -3.03
CA ALA A 27 -14.06 -5.12 -2.94
C ALA A 27 -14.71 -5.38 -1.57
N LEU A 28 -14.10 -4.91 -0.47
CA LEU A 28 -14.68 -5.00 0.86
C LEU A 28 -15.98 -4.19 0.97
N ASP A 29 -16.00 -3.00 0.40
CA ASP A 29 -17.18 -2.14 0.43
C ASP A 29 -18.31 -2.71 -0.43
N LEU A 30 -18.00 -3.28 -1.60
CA LEU A 30 -18.96 -4.01 -2.41
C LEU A 30 -19.50 -5.25 -1.67
N ALA A 31 -18.64 -5.99 -0.99
CA ALA A 31 -19.03 -7.16 -0.19
C ALA A 31 -19.98 -6.79 0.95
N ARG A 32 -19.74 -5.66 1.62
CA ARG A 32 -20.62 -5.10 2.67
C ARG A 32 -21.98 -4.70 2.10
N GLN A 33 -21.99 -4.00 0.96
CA GLN A 33 -23.23 -3.59 0.28
C GLN A 33 -24.08 -4.80 -0.12
N ASN A 34 -23.45 -5.88 -0.57
CA ASN A 34 -24.11 -7.13 -0.96
C ASN A 34 -24.39 -8.06 0.23
N LYS A 35 -24.11 -7.65 1.47
CA LYS A 35 -24.34 -8.42 2.70
C LYS A 35 -23.73 -9.82 2.63
N LEU A 36 -22.51 -9.93 2.07
CA LEU A 36 -21.81 -11.20 1.99
C LEU A 36 -21.53 -11.77 3.39
N PRO A 37 -21.33 -13.09 3.51
CA PRO A 37 -21.14 -13.74 4.80
C PRO A 37 -19.97 -13.14 5.57
N ARG A 38 -20.12 -13.05 6.89
CA ARG A 38 -19.10 -12.47 7.79
C ARG A 38 -17.69 -13.07 7.60
N PRO A 39 -17.50 -14.40 7.44
CA PRO A 39 -16.17 -14.96 7.19
C PRO A 39 -15.50 -14.42 5.91
N PHE A 40 -16.30 -14.08 4.89
CA PHE A 40 -15.79 -13.48 3.66
C PHE A 40 -15.33 -12.04 3.90
N LEU A 41 -16.16 -11.25 4.61
CA LEU A 41 -15.81 -9.88 5.00
C LEU A 41 -14.55 -9.84 5.87
N ASP A 42 -14.45 -10.72 6.87
CA ASP A 42 -13.31 -10.82 7.77
C ASP A 42 -12.03 -11.18 7.00
N THR A 43 -12.14 -12.06 5.99
CA THR A 43 -11.00 -12.45 5.14
C THR A 43 -10.49 -11.28 4.31
N ILE A 44 -11.37 -10.54 3.64
CA ILE A 44 -10.97 -9.36 2.84
C ILE A 44 -10.43 -8.27 3.76
N GLN A 45 -11.06 -8.04 4.91
CA GLN A 45 -10.59 -7.04 5.86
C GLN A 45 -9.20 -7.37 6.42
N GLY A 46 -8.90 -8.65 6.68
CA GLY A 46 -7.56 -9.10 7.02
C GLY A 46 -6.54 -8.89 5.90
N ALA A 47 -6.95 -9.07 4.64
CA ALA A 47 -6.09 -8.79 3.48
C ALA A 47 -5.76 -7.30 3.35
N VAL A 48 -6.74 -6.40 3.55
CA VAL A 48 -6.51 -4.94 3.59
C VAL A 48 -5.49 -4.61 4.67
N ALA A 49 -5.70 -5.07 5.91
CA ALA A 49 -4.80 -4.77 7.02
C ALA A 49 -3.35 -5.24 6.77
N ASN A 50 -3.16 -6.42 6.15
CA ASN A 50 -1.82 -6.91 5.81
C ASN A 50 -1.15 -6.08 4.70
N LEU A 51 -1.92 -5.58 3.73
CA LEU A 51 -1.42 -4.69 2.68
C LEU A 51 -0.98 -3.35 3.28
N ASP A 52 -1.76 -2.78 4.20
CA ASP A 52 -1.44 -1.54 4.91
C ASP A 52 -0.10 -1.68 5.64
N ILE A 53 0.07 -2.73 6.44
CA ILE A 53 1.32 -3.02 7.18
C ILE A 53 2.51 -3.17 6.21
N THR A 54 2.30 -3.85 5.09
CA THR A 54 3.37 -4.06 4.09
C THR A 54 3.77 -2.74 3.42
N TRP A 55 2.78 -1.92 3.07
CA TRP A 55 3.01 -0.61 2.48
C TRP A 55 3.73 0.32 3.46
N GLU A 56 3.30 0.39 4.72
CA GLU A 56 3.96 1.19 5.76
C GLU A 56 5.42 0.81 5.94
N ALA A 57 5.73 -0.49 6.06
CA ALA A 57 7.10 -0.97 6.21
C ALA A 57 7.99 -0.61 5.01
N LEU A 58 7.48 -0.77 3.78
CA LEU A 58 8.22 -0.40 2.58
C LEU A 58 8.38 1.12 2.44
N ASN A 59 7.38 1.88 2.87
CA ASN A 59 7.42 3.34 2.83
C ASN A 59 8.41 3.90 3.87
N GLU A 60 8.51 3.28 5.05
CA GLU A 60 9.53 3.61 6.06
C GLU A 60 10.94 3.33 5.55
N ILE A 61 11.15 2.17 4.91
CA ILE A 61 12.43 1.85 4.26
C ILE A 61 12.77 2.90 3.19
N ALA A 62 11.81 3.24 2.33
CA ALA A 62 12.01 4.23 1.28
C ALA A 62 12.34 5.62 1.84
N THR A 63 11.66 6.05 2.91
CA THR A 63 11.93 7.33 3.59
C THR A 63 13.29 7.33 4.31
N THR A 64 13.70 6.20 4.87
CA THR A 64 15.03 6.05 5.49
C THR A 64 16.15 6.17 4.45
N LEU A 65 15.91 5.64 3.25
CA LEU A 65 16.89 5.68 2.16
C LEU A 65 16.87 7.00 1.38
N ASP A 66 15.75 7.73 1.40
CA ASP A 66 15.57 9.05 0.81
C ASP A 66 14.69 9.95 1.71
N PRO A 67 15.30 10.67 2.67
CA PRO A 67 14.58 11.53 3.61
C PRO A 67 13.87 12.74 2.96
N ASP A 68 14.28 13.11 1.74
CA ASP A 68 13.74 14.27 1.03
C ASP A 68 12.54 13.90 0.13
N ARG A 69 12.18 12.62 0.05
CA ARG A 69 11.13 12.03 -0.81
C ARG A 69 9.72 12.63 -0.64
N GLY A 70 9.47 13.38 0.43
CA GLY A 70 8.19 14.07 0.70
C GLY A 70 8.27 15.59 0.74
N GLN A 71 9.45 16.18 0.47
CA GLN A 71 9.59 17.62 0.43
C GLN A 71 9.19 18.14 -0.96
N PRO A 72 8.38 19.22 -1.05
CA PRO A 72 8.16 19.89 -2.32
C PRO A 72 9.52 20.38 -2.86
N GLU A 73 9.79 20.13 -4.14
CA GLU A 73 11.00 20.67 -4.79
C GLU A 73 11.02 22.21 -4.63
N PRO A 74 12.19 22.81 -4.33
CA PRO A 74 12.33 24.26 -4.14
C PRO A 74 12.09 25.07 -5.43
#